data_AF-A0A4Q7ANI6-F1
#
_entry.id   AF-A0A4Q7ANI6-F1
#
_cell.length_a   1.000
_cell.length_b   1.000
_cell.length_c   1.000
_cell.angle_alpha   90.00
_cell.angle_beta   90.00
_cell.angle_gamma   90.00
#
_symmetry.space_group_name_H-M   'P 1'
#
loop_
_entity.id
_entity.type
_entity.pdbx_description
1 polymer ?
#
loop_
_entity_poly.entity_id
_entity_poly.type
_entity_poly.pdbx_seq_one_letter_code
_entity_poly.pdbx_strand_id
1 'polypeptide(L)'
;MSKKSYLSIFIGCLMSMNAFAETQGTPFKWQTEDGSKSLEVGGFIRANYRDERWDSDNNGKVLFDNARLNVKGKYDQFYLDTSYAFQDDHKRSIEHAFVGYKPNENNDIQAGIIYKPFAIYPFPEHAWTFQIPFFLGFADSVAPGVSWKNSSDDYDLTLAYMPIMSNGSVRYAPEAGSADDLDYVLPNQKQYLNEKRNQVNVRVAKKLNYDFGKQEFGLSGAYSQLRNKATDDDGSYYALGLHALNNYGKWDFQISAIHYKYDAKNPTGVDDDKILMQSNGLTPAYFVASEGAIGIFNIGYTQPVTSKYFPNLKSVKFYNDYSILMKDRSDWADSQMDTFGVQFNAMPFLIWVDGSVGKNVNVLGGAKNSTGYTSANSDYSNDWKFRWNINIGYNF
;
A
#
# COMPACT_ATOMS: atom_id res chain seq x y z
N MET A 1 -36.79 20.24 32.67
CA MET A 1 -35.83 20.72 31.66
C MET A 1 -34.69 19.70 31.58
N SER A 2 -34.80 18.75 30.64
CA SER A 2 -33.86 17.64 30.48
C SER A 2 -32.90 17.99 29.33
N LYS A 3 -31.61 18.12 29.65
CA LYS A 3 -30.53 18.28 28.67
C LYS A 3 -30.31 16.93 27.98
N LYS A 4 -30.66 16.84 26.70
CA LYS A 4 -30.26 15.73 25.83
C LYS A 4 -28.82 15.98 25.37
N SER A 5 -27.88 15.21 25.89
CA SER A 5 -26.51 15.13 25.34
C SER A 5 -26.55 14.27 24.08
N TYR A 6 -26.20 14.84 22.93
CA TYR A 6 -26.03 14.11 21.68
C TYR A 6 -24.63 13.51 21.64
N LEU A 7 -24.55 12.20 21.89
CA LEU A 7 -23.36 11.40 21.67
C LEU A 7 -23.18 11.26 20.15
N SER A 8 -22.24 12.02 19.59
CA SER A 8 -21.90 11.97 18.16
C SER A 8 -21.06 10.72 17.91
N ILE A 9 -21.69 9.64 17.46
CA ILE A 9 -21.03 8.42 17.04
C ILE A 9 -20.64 8.59 15.57
N PHE A 10 -19.35 8.88 15.30
CA PHE A 10 -18.79 8.81 13.96
C PHE A 10 -18.66 7.34 13.53
N ILE A 11 -19.46 6.90 12.56
CA ILE A 11 -19.27 5.63 11.86
C ILE A 11 -18.71 5.95 10.47
N GLY A 12 -17.39 5.98 10.40
CA GLY A 12 -16.63 5.89 9.15
C GLY A 12 -15.89 4.57 9.10
N CYS A 13 -16.61 3.44 9.00
CA CYS A 13 -15.98 2.13 8.87
C CYS A 13 -15.52 1.91 7.42
N LEU A 14 -14.28 2.28 7.10
CA LEU A 14 -13.49 1.62 6.08
C LEU A 14 -12.60 0.63 6.81
N MET A 15 -13.04 -0.62 6.95
CA MET A 15 -12.22 -1.70 7.49
C MET A 15 -11.21 -2.15 6.42
N SER A 16 -10.18 -1.32 6.23
CA SER A 16 -8.82 -1.77 5.91
C SER A 16 -8.01 -1.77 7.21
N MET A 17 -6.80 -2.33 7.22
CA MET A 17 -5.96 -2.68 8.38
C MET A 17 -5.89 -1.66 9.56
N ASN A 18 -6.27 -0.40 9.33
CA ASN A 18 -6.33 0.69 10.30
C ASN A 18 -7.33 0.48 11.47
N ALA A 19 -8.43 -0.25 11.29
CA ALA A 19 -9.46 -0.36 12.34
C ALA A 19 -9.01 -1.14 13.59
N PHE A 20 -7.96 -1.96 13.51
CA PHE A 20 -7.51 -2.74 14.66
C PHE A 20 -6.45 -2.02 15.51
N ALA A 21 -5.63 -1.17 14.89
CA ALA A 21 -4.62 -0.38 15.60
C ALA A 21 -5.24 0.81 16.39
N GLU A 22 -6.39 1.34 15.97
CA GLU A 22 -7.00 2.54 16.59
C GLU A 22 -7.88 2.27 17.83
N THR A 23 -8.00 1.03 18.31
CA THR A 23 -8.91 0.73 19.45
C THR A 23 -8.32 0.96 20.84
N GLN A 24 -7.02 1.23 20.94
CA GLN A 24 -6.42 1.80 22.15
C GLN A 24 -5.86 3.16 21.78
N GLY A 25 -6.45 4.23 22.31
CA GLY A 25 -5.87 5.57 22.18
C GLY A 25 -4.43 5.55 22.67
N THR A 26 -3.54 6.19 21.93
CA THR A 26 -2.15 6.31 22.38
C THR A 26 -2.09 6.90 23.81
N PRO A 27 -1.16 6.46 24.68
CA PRO A 27 -0.83 7.19 25.90
C PRO A 27 -0.42 8.65 25.66
N PHE A 28 0.00 9.02 24.44
CA PHE A 28 0.48 10.37 24.13
C PHE A 28 -0.58 11.20 23.39
N LYS A 29 -1.70 11.42 24.08
CA LYS A 29 -2.83 12.21 23.55
C LYS A 29 -3.16 13.39 24.46
N TRP A 30 -3.25 14.57 23.84
CA TRP A 30 -3.85 15.76 24.43
C TRP A 30 -5.09 16.16 23.62
N GLN A 31 -6.15 16.59 24.31
CA GLN A 31 -7.38 17.04 23.67
C GLN A 31 -8.11 18.06 24.55
N THR A 32 -8.76 19.05 23.94
CA THR A 32 -9.64 20.00 24.65
C THR A 32 -10.94 19.31 25.11
N GLU A 33 -11.61 19.83 26.14
CA GLU A 33 -12.84 19.24 26.68
C GLU A 33 -13.96 19.09 25.63
N ASP A 34 -14.06 20.05 24.70
CA ASP A 34 -15.02 20.05 23.60
C ASP A 34 -14.57 19.19 22.39
N GLY A 35 -13.35 18.66 22.42
CA GLY A 35 -12.75 17.87 21.36
C GLY A 35 -12.49 18.63 20.05
N SER A 36 -12.56 19.96 20.05
CA SER A 36 -12.28 20.80 18.89
C SER A 36 -10.80 20.77 18.51
N LYS A 37 -9.91 20.56 19.49
CA LYS A 37 -8.46 20.51 19.28
C LYS A 37 -7.88 19.25 19.90
N SER A 38 -6.98 18.59 19.18
CA SER A 38 -6.25 17.43 19.72
C SER A 38 -4.88 17.29 19.09
N LEU A 39 -3.98 16.67 19.84
CA LEU A 39 -2.69 16.19 19.35
C LEU A 39 -2.50 14.76 19.86
N GLU A 40 -2.15 13.86 18.96
CA GLU A 40 -1.97 12.44 19.21
C GLU A 40 -0.67 12.00 18.55
N VAL A 41 0.22 11.42 19.34
CA VAL A 41 1.49 10.86 18.86
C VAL A 41 1.45 9.36 19.10
N GLY A 42 1.44 8.58 18.04
CA GLY A 42 1.47 7.13 18.14
C GLY A 42 2.55 6.55 17.27
N GLY A 43 2.50 5.24 17.09
CA GLY A 43 3.43 4.57 16.21
C GLY A 43 3.53 3.08 16.47
N PHE A 44 4.57 2.50 15.90
CA PHE A 44 4.94 1.14 16.22
C PHE A 44 6.43 0.91 16.04
N ILE A 45 6.92 -0.17 16.64
CA ILE A 45 8.23 -0.75 16.37
C ILE A 45 8.01 -2.21 16.02
N ARG A 46 8.58 -2.66 14.90
CA ARG A 46 8.43 -4.03 14.39
C ARG A 46 9.77 -4.71 14.18
N ALA A 47 9.76 -6.02 14.38
CA ALA A 47 10.84 -6.93 14.04
C ALA A 47 10.29 -8.09 13.21
N ASN A 48 11.11 -8.62 12.30
CA ASN A 48 10.78 -9.76 11.46
C ASN A 48 11.73 -10.93 11.70
N TYR A 49 11.16 -12.12 11.82
CA TYR A 49 11.88 -13.37 11.60
C TYR A 49 11.52 -13.91 10.22
N ARG A 50 12.54 -14.30 9.43
CA ARG A 50 12.34 -14.88 8.09
C ARG A 50 13.04 -16.23 7.95
N ASP A 51 12.36 -17.16 7.28
CA ASP A 51 12.91 -18.41 6.77
C ASP A 51 12.56 -18.53 5.29
N GLU A 52 13.53 -18.17 4.45
CA GLU A 52 13.44 -18.05 3.01
C GLU A 52 14.08 -19.28 2.35
N ARG A 53 13.32 -19.98 1.50
CA ARG A 53 13.80 -21.17 0.78
C ARG A 53 14.62 -20.82 -0.45
N TRP A 54 15.62 -19.97 -0.26
CA TRP A 54 16.68 -19.60 -1.20
C TRP A 54 17.88 -19.04 -0.42
N ASP A 55 18.97 -18.76 -1.12
CA ASP A 55 20.17 -18.18 -0.51
C ASP A 55 19.92 -16.73 -0.07
N SER A 56 19.91 -16.49 1.24
CA SER A 56 19.54 -15.22 1.85
C SER A 56 20.23 -14.98 3.18
N ASP A 57 20.75 -13.76 3.35
CA ASP A 57 21.36 -13.31 4.59
C ASP A 57 20.34 -13.11 5.73
N ASN A 58 19.04 -13.11 5.43
CA ASN A 58 17.98 -12.91 6.43
C ASN A 58 17.58 -14.20 7.16
N ASN A 59 17.98 -15.37 6.64
CA ASN A 59 17.50 -16.65 7.12
C ASN A 59 17.84 -16.93 8.59
N GLY A 60 16.82 -17.30 9.36
CA GLY A 60 16.95 -17.71 10.75
C GLY A 60 17.26 -16.57 11.73
N LYS A 61 17.17 -15.30 11.28
CA LYS A 61 17.46 -14.12 12.09
C LYS A 61 16.18 -13.37 12.44
N VAL A 62 16.14 -12.81 13.65
CA VAL A 62 15.18 -11.77 14.03
C VAL A 62 15.86 -10.43 13.78
N LEU A 63 15.35 -9.67 12.82
CA LEU A 63 15.91 -8.38 12.42
C LEU A 63 14.91 -7.27 12.76
N PHE A 64 15.42 -6.04 12.92
CA PHE A 64 14.57 -4.87 12.84
C PHE A 64 13.87 -4.85 11.48
N ASP A 65 12.75 -4.17 11.36
CA ASP A 65 11.98 -4.15 10.12
C ASP A 65 11.51 -2.73 9.82
N ASN A 66 10.68 -2.19 10.72
CA ASN A 66 10.15 -0.86 10.58
C ASN A 66 9.75 -0.28 11.93
N ALA A 67 10.03 0.99 12.16
CA ALA A 67 9.40 1.78 13.20
C ALA A 67 8.69 2.97 12.55
N ARG A 68 7.42 3.19 12.89
CA ARG A 68 6.69 4.38 12.44
C ARG A 68 6.45 5.33 13.60
N LEU A 69 6.65 6.61 13.35
CA LEU A 69 6.17 7.71 14.18
C LEU A 69 4.96 8.34 13.48
N ASN A 70 3.82 8.31 14.15
CA ASN A 70 2.57 8.85 13.65
C ASN A 70 2.20 10.08 14.47
N VAL A 71 1.86 11.19 13.80
CA VAL A 71 1.37 12.40 14.46
C VAL A 71 0.05 12.81 13.82
N LYS A 72 -1.01 12.80 14.63
CA LYS A 72 -2.35 13.26 14.28
C LYS A 72 -2.66 14.54 15.05
N GLY A 73 -3.06 15.58 14.34
CA GLY A 73 -3.47 16.87 14.91
C GLY A 73 -4.87 17.25 14.47
N LYS A 74 -5.63 17.94 15.31
CA LYS A 74 -6.93 18.52 14.97
C LYS A 74 -7.01 19.95 15.49
N TYR A 75 -7.57 20.83 14.68
CA TYR A 75 -7.95 22.19 15.06
C TYR A 75 -9.24 22.57 14.32
N ASP A 76 -10.36 22.47 15.01
CA ASP A 76 -11.71 22.69 14.45
C ASP A 76 -11.94 21.81 13.20
N GLN A 77 -12.03 22.44 12.02
CA GLN A 77 -12.23 21.79 10.72
C GLN A 77 -10.91 21.36 10.05
N PHE A 78 -9.77 21.77 10.58
CA PHE A 78 -8.46 21.40 10.07
C PHE A 78 -7.89 20.21 10.84
N TYR A 79 -7.10 19.42 10.16
CA TYR A 79 -6.37 18.31 10.77
C TYR A 79 -5.03 18.07 10.10
N LEU A 80 -4.14 17.38 10.79
CA LEU A 80 -2.84 16.92 10.32
C LEU A 80 -2.82 15.40 10.48
N ASP A 81 -2.37 14.69 9.46
CA ASP A 81 -2.06 13.26 9.56
C ASP A 81 -0.70 12.99 8.92
N THR A 82 0.18 12.37 9.68
CA THR A 82 1.55 12.10 9.25
C THR A 82 2.01 10.76 9.79
N SER A 83 2.71 10.01 8.93
CA SER A 83 3.40 8.79 9.30
C SER A 83 4.80 8.80 8.68
N TYR A 84 5.81 8.78 9.54
CA TYR A 84 7.21 8.72 9.14
C TYR A 84 7.80 7.37 9.54
N ALA A 85 8.39 6.67 8.57
CA ALA A 85 8.94 5.34 8.76
C ALA A 85 10.47 5.37 8.83
N PHE A 86 11.01 4.69 9.83
CA PHE A 86 12.41 4.33 9.99
C PHE A 86 12.54 2.84 9.69
N GLN A 87 13.42 2.49 8.75
CA GLN A 87 13.58 1.12 8.25
C GLN A 87 15.03 0.68 8.43
N ASP A 88 15.28 -0.60 8.16
CA ASP A 88 16.63 -1.16 8.08
C ASP A 88 17.55 -0.35 7.14
N ASP A 89 18.86 -0.58 7.28
CA ASP A 89 19.91 0.06 6.46
C ASP A 89 19.89 1.60 6.51
N HIS A 90 19.47 2.17 7.64
CA HIS A 90 19.31 3.61 7.85
C HIS A 90 18.36 4.28 6.84
N LYS A 91 17.48 3.49 6.22
CA LYS A 91 16.49 3.99 5.27
C LYS A 91 15.31 4.61 6.01
N ARG A 92 14.68 5.55 5.34
CA ARG A 92 13.53 6.29 5.84
C ARG A 92 12.54 6.54 4.74
N SER A 93 11.28 6.73 5.09
CA SER A 93 10.26 7.12 4.13
C SER A 93 9.15 7.90 4.79
N ILE A 94 8.47 8.69 3.99
CA ILE A 94 7.21 9.32 4.37
C ILE A 94 6.13 8.39 3.85
N GLU A 95 5.38 7.77 4.75
CA GLU A 95 4.28 6.90 4.35
C GLU A 95 3.03 7.72 4.03
N HIS A 96 2.75 8.79 4.78
CA HIS A 96 1.96 9.94 4.31
C HIS A 96 2.29 11.15 5.18
N ALA A 97 2.01 12.36 4.67
CA ALA A 97 2.12 13.58 5.46
C ALA A 97 1.31 14.72 4.82
N PHE A 98 0.14 15.04 5.37
CA PHE A 98 -0.72 16.07 4.79
C PHE A 98 -1.50 16.85 5.84
N VAL A 99 -1.89 18.07 5.48
CA VAL A 99 -2.91 18.84 6.19
C VAL A 99 -4.23 18.62 5.47
N GLY A 100 -5.28 18.37 6.25
CA GLY A 100 -6.63 18.23 5.74
C GLY A 100 -7.57 19.30 6.27
N TYR A 101 -8.65 19.53 5.52
CA TYR A 101 -9.70 20.48 5.83
C TYR A 101 -11.07 19.86 5.52
N LYS A 102 -11.95 19.87 6.51
CA LYS A 102 -13.32 19.34 6.44
C LYS A 102 -14.33 20.47 6.55
N PRO A 103 -14.75 21.11 5.44
CA PRO A 103 -15.73 22.20 5.47
C PRO A 103 -17.10 21.74 5.99
N ASN A 104 -17.42 20.44 5.83
CA ASN A 104 -18.60 19.78 6.38
C ASN A 104 -18.32 18.26 6.50
N GLU A 105 -19.31 17.49 6.94
CA GLU A 105 -19.17 16.05 7.17
C GLU A 105 -18.94 15.22 5.90
N ASN A 106 -19.37 15.72 4.73
CA ASN A 106 -19.30 15.00 3.47
C ASN A 106 -18.02 15.29 2.67
N ASN A 107 -17.26 16.33 3.01
CA ASN A 107 -16.15 16.80 2.19
C ASN A 107 -14.84 16.82 2.98
N ASP A 108 -13.79 16.29 2.37
CA ASP A 108 -12.44 16.25 2.91
C ASP A 108 -11.45 16.67 1.83
N ILE A 109 -10.69 17.72 2.08
CA ILE A 109 -9.66 18.23 1.17
C ILE A 109 -8.32 18.02 1.85
N GLN A 110 -7.39 17.34 1.18
CA GLN A 110 -6.04 17.06 1.71
C GLN A 110 -4.98 17.68 0.81
N ALA A 111 -3.92 18.23 1.40
CA ALA A 111 -2.77 18.75 0.67
C ALA A 111 -1.46 18.38 1.38
N GLY A 112 -0.49 17.86 0.62
CA GLY A 112 0.78 17.36 1.15
C GLY A 112 1.22 16.11 0.41
N ILE A 113 1.85 15.17 1.10
CA ILE A 113 2.14 13.82 0.60
C ILE A 113 0.94 12.94 0.92
N ILE A 114 0.07 12.79 -0.08
CA ILE A 114 -1.25 12.15 0.03
C ILE A 114 -1.21 10.75 -0.60
N TYR A 115 -2.11 9.86 -0.16
CA TYR A 115 -2.36 8.61 -0.86
C TYR A 115 -2.93 8.84 -2.25
N LYS A 116 -2.49 8.01 -3.20
CA LYS A 116 -3.04 7.96 -4.55
C LYS A 116 -4.35 7.15 -4.50
N PRO A 117 -5.54 7.76 -4.63
CA PRO A 117 -6.79 7.00 -4.58
C PRO A 117 -6.88 6.14 -5.85
N PHE A 118 -6.84 4.82 -5.70
CA PHE A 118 -6.94 3.88 -6.82
C PHE A 118 -7.32 2.47 -6.35
N ALA A 119 -8.28 1.83 -7.02
CA ALA A 119 -8.78 0.50 -6.71
C ALA A 119 -9.06 0.31 -5.20
N ILE A 120 -8.57 -0.79 -4.61
CA ILE A 120 -8.54 -0.97 -3.16
C ILE A 120 -7.37 -0.15 -2.61
N TYR A 121 -7.67 0.88 -1.81
CA TYR A 121 -6.67 1.77 -1.22
C TYR A 121 -6.96 2.01 0.27
N PRO A 122 -5.94 2.31 1.09
CA PRO A 122 -4.51 2.32 0.74
C PRO A 122 -3.86 0.93 0.72
N PHE A 123 -4.47 -0.06 1.37
CA PHE A 123 -3.91 -1.41 1.58
C PHE A 123 -4.81 -2.49 0.95
N PRO A 124 -4.44 -3.05 -0.22
CA PRO A 124 -5.13 -4.16 -0.88
C PRO A 124 -4.70 -5.55 -0.38
N GLU A 125 -4.42 -5.69 0.93
CA GLU A 125 -3.98 -6.94 1.53
C GLU A 125 -4.34 -7.06 3.03
N HIS A 126 -4.14 -8.25 3.58
CA HIS A 126 -4.13 -8.55 5.01
C HIS A 126 -2.72 -8.87 5.53
N ALA A 127 -1.92 -9.51 4.67
CA ALA A 127 -0.59 -10.00 4.97
C ALA A 127 0.43 -8.88 5.22
N TRP A 128 1.45 -9.17 6.04
CA TRP A 128 2.57 -8.23 6.24
C TRP A 128 3.47 -8.13 5.00
N THR A 129 3.69 -9.24 4.29
CA THR A 129 4.68 -9.37 3.20
C THR A 129 4.29 -8.62 1.91
N PHE A 130 3.17 -7.88 1.91
CA PHE A 130 2.54 -7.25 0.75
C PHE A 130 2.28 -8.21 -0.41
N GLN A 131 1.49 -7.77 -1.39
CA GLN A 131 1.23 -8.52 -2.63
C GLN A 131 1.84 -7.79 -3.84
N ILE A 132 1.76 -8.40 -5.03
CA ILE A 132 2.26 -7.81 -6.29
C ILE A 132 1.85 -6.33 -6.49
N PRO A 133 0.60 -5.90 -6.21
CA PRO A 133 0.18 -4.49 -6.36
C PRO A 133 1.08 -3.47 -5.64
N PHE A 134 1.62 -3.79 -4.46
CA PHE A 134 2.56 -2.93 -3.74
C PHE A 134 3.83 -2.68 -4.56
N PHE A 135 4.42 -3.76 -5.10
CA PHE A 135 5.64 -3.68 -5.89
C PHE A 135 5.44 -2.99 -7.24
N LEU A 136 4.20 -2.77 -7.67
CA LEU A 136 3.86 -2.01 -8.88
C LEU A 136 3.36 -0.58 -8.57
N GLY A 137 3.38 -0.16 -7.31
CA GLY A 137 2.99 1.20 -6.89
C GLY A 137 1.49 1.44 -6.76
N PHE A 138 0.69 0.36 -6.64
CA PHE A 138 -0.77 0.40 -6.47
C PHE A 138 -1.23 0.23 -5.01
N ALA A 139 -0.33 -0.08 -4.08
CA ALA A 139 -0.59 -0.16 -2.64
C ALA A 139 0.37 0.76 -1.88
N ASP A 140 -0.08 1.31 -0.74
CA ASP A 140 0.69 2.20 0.13
C ASP A 140 1.46 3.31 -0.63
N SER A 141 0.82 3.81 -1.70
CA SER A 141 1.45 4.67 -2.70
C SER A 141 1.06 6.11 -2.47
N VAL A 142 2.06 6.97 -2.27
CA VAL A 142 1.87 8.40 -2.01
C VAL A 142 2.62 9.29 -2.96
N ALA A 143 2.12 10.51 -3.13
CA ALA A 143 2.79 11.57 -3.88
C ALA A 143 2.41 12.95 -3.32
N PRO A 144 3.29 13.96 -3.50
CA PRO A 144 2.93 15.35 -3.29
C PRO A 144 1.73 15.73 -4.17
N GLY A 145 0.69 16.29 -3.58
CA GLY A 145 -0.52 16.62 -4.31
C GLY A 145 -1.63 17.20 -3.45
N VAL A 146 -2.79 17.32 -4.09
CA VAL A 146 -4.05 17.71 -3.45
C VAL A 146 -5.11 16.69 -3.80
N SER A 147 -5.94 16.31 -2.83
CA SER A 147 -7.11 15.48 -3.05
C SER A 147 -8.36 16.15 -2.51
N TRP A 148 -9.48 15.81 -3.11
CA TRP A 148 -10.81 16.09 -2.60
C TRP A 148 -11.61 14.80 -2.58
N LYS A 149 -12.16 14.48 -1.42
CA LYS A 149 -13.07 13.35 -1.20
C LYS A 149 -14.45 13.88 -0.85
N ASN A 150 -15.45 13.37 -1.54
CA ASN A 150 -16.86 13.54 -1.22
C ASN A 150 -17.45 12.19 -0.81
N SER A 151 -18.06 12.12 0.36
CA SER A 151 -18.64 10.90 0.93
C SER A 151 -20.09 11.12 1.33
N SER A 152 -20.95 10.19 0.94
CA SER A 152 -22.33 10.05 1.40
C SER A 152 -22.55 8.63 1.95
N ASP A 153 -23.78 8.28 2.33
CA ASP A 153 -24.07 6.92 2.82
C ASP A 153 -23.82 5.85 1.74
N ASP A 154 -24.15 6.16 0.49
CA ASP A 154 -24.15 5.21 -0.62
C ASP A 154 -22.97 5.37 -1.58
N TYR A 155 -22.26 6.49 -1.57
CA TYR A 155 -21.19 6.77 -2.54
C TYR A 155 -19.99 7.46 -1.90
N ASP A 156 -18.81 7.10 -2.41
CA ASP A 156 -17.56 7.85 -2.23
C ASP A 156 -17.01 8.25 -3.61
N LEU A 157 -16.70 9.53 -3.77
CA LEU A 157 -15.94 10.07 -4.89
C LEU A 157 -14.63 10.63 -4.35
N THR A 158 -13.51 10.32 -4.99
CA THR A 158 -12.22 10.93 -4.69
C THR A 158 -11.54 11.37 -5.98
N LEU A 159 -11.13 12.63 -6.01
CA LEU A 159 -10.30 13.22 -7.05
C LEU A 159 -8.96 13.59 -6.44
N ALA A 160 -7.86 13.31 -7.12
CA ALA A 160 -6.54 13.75 -6.70
C ALA A 160 -5.70 14.22 -7.88
N TYR A 161 -4.89 15.24 -7.65
CA TYR A 161 -3.90 15.74 -8.59
C TYR A 161 -2.53 15.79 -7.92
N MET A 162 -1.55 15.16 -8.56
CA MET A 162 -0.17 15.04 -8.09
C MET A 162 0.77 15.55 -9.18
N PRO A 163 1.28 16.79 -9.08
CA PRO A 163 2.12 17.39 -10.12
C PRO A 163 3.45 16.64 -10.31
N ILE A 164 3.97 16.05 -9.22
CA ILE A 164 5.21 15.27 -9.18
C ILE A 164 5.00 14.03 -8.33
N MET A 165 5.81 12.99 -8.56
CA MET A 165 5.90 11.85 -7.65
C MET A 165 6.87 12.17 -6.50
N SER A 166 6.70 11.51 -5.34
CA SER A 166 7.58 11.67 -4.16
C SER A 166 9.07 11.52 -4.51
N ASN A 167 10.04 12.02 -3.76
CA ASN A 167 11.44 11.74 -4.11
C ASN A 167 11.78 10.26 -3.82
N GLY A 168 12.56 9.61 -4.70
CA GLY A 168 13.00 8.22 -4.53
C GLY A 168 13.55 7.91 -3.14
N SER A 169 14.40 8.79 -2.59
CA SER A 169 15.05 8.66 -1.27
C SER A 169 14.12 8.59 -0.05
N VAL A 170 12.83 8.91 -0.22
CA VAL A 170 11.84 8.96 0.87
C VAL A 170 10.51 8.26 0.53
N ARG A 171 10.45 7.47 -0.55
CA ARG A 171 9.27 6.67 -0.91
C ARG A 171 9.22 5.34 -0.14
N TYR A 172 8.06 4.99 0.42
CA TYR A 172 7.83 3.66 0.99
C TYR A 172 7.48 2.64 -0.10
N ALA A 173 6.35 2.86 -0.80
CA ALA A 173 6.01 2.05 -1.97
C ALA A 173 6.86 2.41 -3.20
N PRO A 174 7.20 1.41 -4.03
CA PRO A 174 7.85 1.63 -5.32
C PRO A 174 7.04 2.49 -6.28
N GLU A 175 7.74 3.24 -7.14
CA GLU A 175 7.15 4.06 -8.19
C GLU A 175 8.13 4.18 -9.36
N ALA A 176 7.62 4.46 -10.56
CA ALA A 176 8.43 4.76 -11.73
C ALA A 176 9.43 5.89 -11.41
N GLY A 177 10.66 5.73 -11.85
CA GLY A 177 11.72 6.67 -11.55
C GLY A 177 12.85 6.65 -12.57
N SER A 178 13.54 7.79 -12.63
CA SER A 178 14.66 8.00 -13.52
C SER A 178 15.95 7.48 -12.87
N ALA A 179 16.73 6.71 -13.62
CA ALA A 179 17.94 6.08 -13.12
C ALA A 179 19.02 7.06 -12.62
N ASP A 180 18.99 8.32 -13.08
CA ASP A 180 19.91 9.38 -12.64
C ASP A 180 19.57 9.96 -11.25
N ASP A 181 18.38 9.67 -10.71
CA ASP A 181 17.96 10.07 -9.36
C ASP A 181 18.29 9.01 -8.30
N LEU A 182 18.96 7.92 -8.69
CA LEU A 182 19.25 6.78 -7.85
C LEU A 182 20.71 6.71 -7.40
N ASP A 183 20.92 6.44 -6.11
CA ASP A 183 22.25 6.22 -5.54
C ASP A 183 22.95 4.99 -6.13
N TYR A 184 22.18 3.95 -6.45
CA TYR A 184 22.70 2.70 -7.02
C TYR A 184 21.79 2.20 -8.15
N VAL A 185 22.38 2.07 -9.34
CA VAL A 185 21.74 1.54 -10.55
C VAL A 185 22.67 0.59 -11.29
N LEU A 186 22.11 -0.49 -11.80
CA LEU A 186 22.84 -1.43 -12.65
C LEU A 186 23.14 -0.78 -14.01
N PRO A 187 24.22 -1.18 -14.71
CA PRO A 187 24.58 -0.60 -16.01
C PRO A 187 23.46 -0.63 -17.05
N ASN A 188 22.66 -1.71 -17.08
CA ASN A 188 21.52 -1.87 -17.98
C ASN A 188 20.30 -1.02 -17.60
N GLN A 189 20.28 -0.39 -16.42
CA GLN A 189 19.21 0.48 -15.94
C GLN A 189 19.47 1.96 -16.24
N LYS A 190 20.72 2.35 -16.49
CA LYS A 190 21.13 3.77 -16.64
C LYS A 190 20.44 4.53 -17.76
N GLN A 191 19.93 3.84 -18.77
CA GLN A 191 19.26 4.47 -19.92
C GLN A 191 17.76 4.70 -19.69
N TYR A 192 17.19 4.22 -18.58
CA TYR A 192 15.78 4.39 -18.25
C TYR A 192 15.60 5.65 -17.42
N LEU A 193 15.22 6.73 -18.10
CA LEU A 193 15.14 8.07 -17.53
C LEU A 193 13.71 8.62 -17.54
N ASN A 194 12.74 7.76 -17.19
CA ASN A 194 11.32 8.09 -17.21
C ASN A 194 10.81 8.50 -15.83
N GLU A 195 9.97 9.53 -15.77
CA GLU A 195 9.30 9.97 -14.55
C GLU A 195 7.86 10.39 -14.79
N LYS A 196 6.97 10.03 -13.87
CA LYS A 196 5.58 10.46 -13.92
C LYS A 196 5.43 11.90 -13.40
N ARG A 197 4.66 12.70 -14.14
CA ARG A 197 4.29 14.08 -13.79
C ARG A 197 2.82 14.33 -14.09
N ASN A 198 2.24 15.30 -13.39
CA ASN A 198 0.86 15.76 -13.59
C ASN A 198 -0.15 14.62 -13.55
N GLN A 199 -0.03 13.74 -12.56
CA GLN A 199 -0.92 12.59 -12.41
C GLN A 199 -2.28 13.04 -11.87
N VAL A 200 -3.36 12.60 -12.51
CA VAL A 200 -4.73 12.74 -12.03
C VAL A 200 -5.27 11.35 -11.70
N ASN A 201 -5.87 11.23 -10.52
CA ASN A 201 -6.60 10.04 -10.11
C ASN A 201 -8.06 10.36 -9.86
N VAL A 202 -8.93 9.46 -10.30
CA VAL A 202 -10.36 9.46 -10.01
C VAL A 202 -10.73 8.11 -9.44
N ARG A 203 -11.47 8.10 -8.34
CA ARG A 203 -12.04 6.89 -7.76
C ARG A 203 -13.49 7.12 -7.37
N VAL A 204 -14.36 6.22 -7.82
CA VAL A 204 -15.78 6.18 -7.45
C VAL A 204 -16.05 4.83 -6.80
N ALA A 205 -16.74 4.84 -5.67
CA ALA A 205 -17.19 3.62 -5.00
C ALA A 205 -18.64 3.75 -4.57
N LYS A 206 -19.42 2.70 -4.83
CA LYS A 206 -20.77 2.51 -4.31
C LYS A 206 -20.70 1.63 -3.07
N LYS A 207 -21.29 2.09 -1.99
CA LYS A 207 -21.38 1.41 -0.71
C LYS A 207 -22.79 0.86 -0.53
N LEU A 208 -22.89 -0.36 -0.01
CA LEU A 208 -24.16 -1.01 0.30
C LEU A 208 -24.07 -1.54 1.73
N ASN A 209 -24.99 -1.08 2.56
CA ASN A 209 -25.11 -1.54 3.95
C ASN A 209 -26.35 -2.43 4.05
N TYR A 210 -26.13 -3.73 4.24
CA TYR A 210 -27.18 -4.71 4.50
C TYR A 210 -27.04 -5.27 5.91
N ASP A 211 -28.12 -5.84 6.44
CA ASP A 211 -28.12 -6.47 7.77
C ASP A 211 -27.05 -7.57 7.90
N PHE A 212 -26.79 -8.28 6.81
CA PHE A 212 -25.81 -9.37 6.77
C PHE A 212 -24.37 -8.90 6.51
N GLY A 213 -24.14 -7.63 6.16
CA GLY A 213 -22.82 -7.20 5.73
C GLY A 213 -22.73 -5.86 5.01
N LYS A 214 -21.49 -5.38 4.86
CA LYS A 214 -21.16 -4.16 4.13
C LYS A 214 -20.41 -4.51 2.85
N GLN A 215 -20.82 -3.91 1.75
CA GLN A 215 -20.21 -4.13 0.44
C GLN A 215 -19.79 -2.79 -0.16
N GLU A 216 -18.71 -2.81 -0.91
CA GLU A 216 -18.25 -1.70 -1.73
C GLU A 216 -17.91 -2.24 -3.12
N PHE A 217 -18.33 -1.53 -4.16
CA PHE A 217 -17.92 -1.76 -5.54
C PHE A 217 -17.42 -0.47 -6.12
N GLY A 218 -16.27 -0.47 -6.78
CA GLY A 218 -15.72 0.76 -7.32
C GLY A 218 -14.97 0.62 -8.63
N LEU A 219 -14.78 1.80 -9.23
CA LEU A 219 -14.06 2.04 -10.47
C LEU A 219 -13.03 3.14 -10.20
N SER A 220 -11.83 2.96 -10.71
CA SER A 220 -10.74 3.93 -10.61
C SER A 220 -10.06 4.14 -11.95
N GLY A 221 -9.60 5.36 -12.17
CA GLY A 221 -8.75 5.73 -13.29
C GLY A 221 -7.57 6.58 -12.81
N ALA A 222 -6.40 6.35 -13.40
CA ALA A 222 -5.22 7.19 -13.23
C ALA A 222 -4.66 7.54 -14.60
N TYR A 223 -4.23 8.77 -14.77
CA TYR A 223 -3.52 9.24 -15.97
C TYR A 223 -2.38 10.16 -15.57
N SER A 224 -1.23 10.04 -16.20
CA SER A 224 -0.04 10.87 -15.95
C SER A 224 0.72 11.10 -17.24
N GLN A 225 1.38 12.25 -17.35
CA GLN A 225 2.48 12.40 -18.31
C GLN A 225 3.67 11.56 -17.84
N LEU A 226 4.40 10.97 -18.80
CA LEU A 226 5.59 10.17 -18.54
C LEU A 226 6.79 10.82 -19.25
N ARG A 227 7.46 11.71 -18.54
CA ARG A 227 8.56 12.53 -19.08
C ARG A 227 9.83 11.69 -19.20
N ASN A 228 10.48 11.68 -20.37
CA ASN A 228 11.78 11.03 -20.56
C ASN A 228 12.92 12.06 -20.60
N LYS A 229 13.79 12.08 -19.58
CA LYS A 229 14.84 13.12 -19.47
C LYS A 229 15.87 13.08 -20.61
N ALA A 230 16.04 11.95 -21.30
CA ALA A 230 17.03 11.83 -22.37
C ALA A 230 16.53 12.36 -23.73
N THR A 231 15.26 12.11 -24.07
CA THR A 231 14.68 12.54 -25.36
C THR A 231 14.06 13.92 -25.33
N ASP A 232 13.83 14.47 -24.13
CA ASP A 232 13.04 15.67 -23.92
C ASP A 232 11.54 15.56 -24.26
N ASP A 233 11.05 14.34 -24.53
CA ASP A 233 9.65 14.07 -24.88
C ASP A 233 8.77 13.62 -23.70
N ASP A 234 7.46 13.84 -23.84
CA ASP A 234 6.42 13.34 -22.93
C ASP A 234 5.70 12.14 -23.55
N GLY A 235 5.81 11.00 -22.87
CA GLY A 235 4.95 9.84 -23.04
C GLY A 235 3.71 9.91 -22.16
N SER A 236 3.05 8.77 -21.96
CA SER A 236 1.89 8.68 -21.08
C SER A 236 1.90 7.45 -20.17
N TYR A 237 1.26 7.57 -19.03
CA TYR A 237 0.87 6.45 -18.18
C TYR A 237 -0.62 6.51 -17.94
N TYR A 238 -1.30 5.36 -18.03
CA TYR A 238 -2.65 5.24 -17.51
C TYR A 238 -2.86 3.92 -16.78
N ALA A 239 -3.85 3.91 -15.90
CA ALA A 239 -4.37 2.69 -15.30
C ALA A 239 -5.88 2.77 -15.09
N LEU A 240 -6.55 1.64 -15.24
CA LEU A 240 -7.97 1.46 -14.96
C LEU A 240 -8.13 0.32 -13.96
N GLY A 241 -8.97 0.50 -12.96
CA GLY A 241 -9.16 -0.48 -11.89
C GLY A 241 -10.63 -0.68 -11.55
N LEU A 242 -11.04 -1.93 -11.39
CA LEU A 242 -12.31 -2.31 -10.77
C LEU A 242 -12.02 -3.00 -9.45
N HIS A 243 -12.81 -2.74 -8.42
CA HIS A 243 -12.67 -3.43 -7.15
C HIS A 243 -13.99 -3.74 -6.46
N ALA A 244 -13.95 -4.73 -5.58
CA ALA A 244 -15.02 -5.05 -4.67
C ALA A 244 -14.46 -5.38 -3.28
N LEU A 245 -15.05 -4.79 -2.23
CA LEU A 245 -14.77 -5.10 -0.82
C LEU A 245 -16.06 -5.58 -0.18
N ASN A 246 -16.10 -6.83 0.26
CA ASN A 246 -17.32 -7.42 0.80
C ASN A 246 -17.07 -8.02 2.17
N ASN A 247 -17.84 -7.58 3.15
CA ASN A 247 -17.76 -8.03 4.54
C ASN A 247 -19.07 -8.73 4.89
N TYR A 248 -19.00 -10.01 5.27
CA TYR A 248 -20.14 -10.85 5.64
C TYR A 248 -19.92 -11.45 7.03
N GLY A 249 -20.48 -10.83 8.06
CA GLY A 249 -20.25 -11.23 9.45
C GLY A 249 -18.76 -11.22 9.81
N LYS A 250 -18.16 -12.41 9.92
CA LYS A 250 -16.73 -12.60 10.24
C LYS A 250 -15.83 -12.70 9.01
N TRP A 251 -16.41 -12.84 7.82
CA TRP A 251 -15.69 -12.98 6.57
C TRP A 251 -15.48 -11.65 5.89
N ASP A 252 -14.34 -11.50 5.25
CA ASP A 252 -13.98 -10.36 4.44
C ASP A 252 -13.36 -10.82 3.12
N PHE A 253 -13.80 -10.23 2.00
CA PHE A 253 -13.35 -10.56 0.66
C PHE A 253 -12.93 -9.29 -0.05
N GLN A 254 -11.74 -9.30 -0.65
CA GLN A 254 -11.25 -8.21 -1.47
C GLN A 254 -10.90 -8.71 -2.86
N ILE A 255 -11.49 -8.13 -3.89
CA ILE A 255 -11.29 -8.52 -5.29
C ILE A 255 -10.96 -7.27 -6.08
N SER A 256 -9.96 -7.34 -6.96
CA SER A 256 -9.64 -6.23 -7.86
C SER A 256 -9.06 -6.72 -9.17
N ALA A 257 -9.35 -5.98 -10.23
CA ALA A 257 -8.76 -6.14 -11.54
C ALA A 257 -8.22 -4.78 -11.98
N ILE A 258 -6.93 -4.70 -12.27
CA ILE A 258 -6.24 -3.47 -12.68
C ILE A 258 -5.60 -3.73 -14.03
N HIS A 259 -5.75 -2.81 -14.98
CA HIS A 259 -4.94 -2.78 -16.20
C HIS A 259 -4.16 -1.47 -16.23
N TYR A 260 -2.88 -1.53 -16.61
CA TYR A 260 -2.02 -0.36 -16.69
C TYR A 260 -1.15 -0.40 -17.94
N LYS A 261 -0.76 0.77 -18.40
CA LYS A 261 0.17 0.95 -19.51
C LYS A 261 1.06 2.17 -19.29
N TYR A 262 2.34 2.01 -19.60
CA TYR A 262 3.34 3.05 -19.74
C TYR A 262 3.76 3.10 -21.21
N ASP A 263 3.50 4.21 -21.88
CA ASP A 263 4.00 4.53 -23.22
C ASP A 263 5.15 5.53 -23.09
N ALA A 264 6.35 5.02 -22.80
CA ALA A 264 7.56 5.83 -22.64
C ALA A 264 8.10 6.29 -24.00
N LYS A 265 8.69 7.48 -24.03
CA LYS A 265 9.43 7.99 -25.22
C LYS A 265 10.92 7.79 -25.01
N ASN A 266 11.35 6.53 -24.89
CA ASN A 266 12.75 6.23 -24.66
C ASN A 266 13.61 6.51 -25.91
N PRO A 267 14.92 6.75 -25.74
CA PRO A 267 15.86 6.79 -26.85
C PRO A 267 15.90 5.47 -27.62
N THR A 268 16.25 5.54 -28.90
CA THR A 268 16.46 4.35 -29.73
C THR A 268 17.42 3.35 -29.07
N GLY A 269 17.01 2.08 -29.02
CA GLY A 269 17.81 0.99 -28.44
C GLY A 269 17.56 0.74 -26.94
N VAL A 270 16.75 1.58 -26.29
CA VAL A 270 16.18 1.29 -24.96
C VAL A 270 14.86 0.55 -25.16
N ASP A 271 14.61 -0.44 -24.31
CA ASP A 271 13.44 -1.33 -24.42
C ASP A 271 12.19 -0.67 -23.83
N ASP A 272 11.19 -0.39 -24.68
CA ASP A 272 9.91 0.22 -24.29
C ASP A 272 8.96 -0.77 -23.59
N ASP A 273 9.25 -2.07 -23.61
CA ASP A 273 8.46 -3.08 -22.90
C ASP A 273 8.75 -3.10 -21.38
N LYS A 274 9.67 -2.24 -20.89
CA LYS A 274 10.12 -2.20 -19.49
C LYS A 274 10.07 -0.80 -18.89
N ILE A 275 9.70 -0.75 -17.61
CA ILE A 275 9.75 0.45 -16.78
C ILE A 275 10.62 0.20 -15.55
N LEU A 276 11.50 1.15 -15.25
CA LEU A 276 12.31 1.13 -14.05
C LEU A 276 11.48 1.60 -12.85
N MET A 277 11.35 0.73 -11.86
CA MET A 277 10.68 1.00 -10.58
C MET A 277 11.72 1.15 -9.48
N GLN A 278 11.43 2.05 -8.54
CA GLN A 278 12.32 2.31 -7.40
C GLN A 278 11.55 2.73 -6.13
N SER A 279 12.16 2.47 -4.98
CA SER A 279 11.76 2.97 -3.65
C SER A 279 12.92 3.75 -3.00
N ASN A 280 12.96 3.86 -1.67
CA ASN A 280 14.03 4.50 -0.89
C ASN A 280 15.40 3.76 -0.88
N GLY A 281 15.57 2.78 -1.75
CA GLY A 281 16.81 2.01 -1.89
C GLY A 281 16.98 0.90 -0.85
N LEU A 282 15.99 0.64 0.00
CA LEU A 282 15.93 -0.62 0.77
C LEU A 282 15.73 -1.81 -0.17
N THR A 283 14.89 -1.62 -1.18
CA THR A 283 14.78 -2.54 -2.32
C THR A 283 15.57 -1.94 -3.49
N PRO A 284 16.53 -2.67 -4.09
CA PRO A 284 17.21 -2.22 -5.30
C PRO A 284 16.21 -1.91 -6.41
N ALA A 285 16.53 -0.97 -7.30
CA ALA A 285 15.69 -0.69 -8.46
C ALA A 285 15.54 -1.94 -9.35
N TYR A 286 14.35 -2.13 -9.91
CA TYR A 286 14.01 -3.29 -10.73
C TYR A 286 13.11 -2.90 -11.89
N PHE A 287 13.05 -3.77 -12.90
CA PHE A 287 12.13 -3.59 -14.01
C PHE A 287 10.78 -4.25 -13.76
N VAL A 288 9.74 -3.61 -14.27
CA VAL A 288 8.41 -4.18 -14.47
C VAL A 288 8.04 -4.08 -15.94
N ALA A 289 7.10 -4.90 -16.41
CA ALA A 289 6.52 -4.75 -17.73
C ALA A 289 5.87 -3.36 -17.88
N SER A 290 5.98 -2.76 -19.06
CA SER A 290 5.34 -1.47 -19.34
C SER A 290 3.82 -1.57 -19.49
N GLU A 291 3.29 -2.77 -19.78
CA GLU A 291 1.85 -3.02 -19.90
C GLU A 291 1.46 -4.37 -19.30
N GLY A 292 0.32 -4.40 -18.61
CA GLY A 292 -0.20 -5.63 -18.04
C GLY A 292 -1.52 -5.47 -17.29
N ALA A 293 -2.03 -6.61 -16.82
CA ALA A 293 -3.20 -6.70 -15.96
C ALA A 293 -2.85 -7.38 -14.63
N ILE A 294 -3.39 -6.87 -13.53
CA ILE A 294 -3.21 -7.40 -12.18
C ILE A 294 -4.56 -7.91 -11.68
N GLY A 295 -4.61 -9.16 -11.24
CA GLY A 295 -5.74 -9.72 -10.49
C GLY A 295 -5.40 -9.81 -9.01
N ILE A 296 -6.36 -9.46 -8.15
CA ILE A 296 -6.28 -9.59 -6.69
C ILE A 296 -7.48 -10.39 -6.20
N PHE A 297 -7.25 -11.39 -5.37
CA PHE A 297 -8.27 -12.14 -4.66
C PHE A 297 -7.80 -12.43 -3.23
N ASN A 298 -8.43 -11.75 -2.27
CA ASN A 298 -8.12 -11.89 -0.85
C ASN A 298 -9.35 -12.37 -0.11
N ILE A 299 -9.12 -13.23 0.87
CA ILE A 299 -10.14 -13.72 1.79
C ILE A 299 -9.59 -13.67 3.22
N GLY A 300 -10.42 -13.19 4.14
CA GLY A 300 -10.15 -13.15 5.56
C GLY A 300 -11.32 -13.72 6.36
N TYR A 301 -11.00 -14.30 7.52
CA TYR A 301 -11.96 -14.71 8.54
C TYR A 301 -11.46 -14.25 9.91
N THR A 302 -12.21 -13.36 10.55
CA THR A 302 -11.87 -12.80 11.86
C THR A 302 -12.67 -13.49 12.96
N GLN A 303 -11.97 -14.20 13.84
CA GLN A 303 -12.55 -14.83 15.03
C GLN A 303 -12.26 -13.97 16.27
N PRO A 304 -13.29 -13.37 16.91
CA PRO A 304 -13.14 -12.78 18.22
C PRO A 304 -12.71 -13.84 19.24
N VAL A 305 -11.79 -13.48 20.13
CA VAL A 305 -11.25 -14.35 21.17
C VAL A 305 -11.46 -13.71 22.53
N THR A 306 -11.94 -14.52 23.47
CA THR A 306 -11.98 -14.17 24.89
C THR A 306 -11.24 -15.28 25.65
N SER A 307 -10.05 -14.97 26.15
CA SER A 307 -9.20 -15.92 26.87
C SER A 307 -8.80 -15.36 28.22
N LYS A 308 -8.86 -16.20 29.26
CA LYS A 308 -8.31 -15.86 30.59
C LYS A 308 -6.77 -15.88 30.60
N TYR A 309 -6.16 -16.68 29.74
CA TYR A 309 -4.70 -16.82 29.66
C TYR A 309 -4.05 -15.72 28.82
N PHE A 310 -4.78 -15.21 27.81
CA PHE A 310 -4.32 -14.13 26.93
C PHE A 310 -5.36 -13.01 26.91
N PRO A 311 -5.53 -12.24 28.00
CA PRO A 311 -6.60 -11.25 28.14
C PRO A 311 -6.53 -10.11 27.10
N ASN A 312 -5.34 -9.86 26.56
CA ASN A 312 -5.13 -8.83 25.54
C ASN A 312 -5.46 -9.32 24.13
N LEU A 313 -5.48 -10.63 23.86
CA LEU A 313 -5.85 -11.18 22.55
C LEU A 313 -7.35 -11.01 22.31
N LYS A 314 -7.72 -10.05 21.46
CA LYS A 314 -9.12 -9.70 21.16
C LYS A 314 -9.67 -10.45 19.95
N SER A 315 -8.81 -10.73 18.97
CA SER A 315 -9.22 -11.48 17.78
C SER A 315 -8.03 -12.13 17.09
N VAL A 316 -8.35 -13.15 16.29
CA VAL A 316 -7.42 -13.82 15.38
C VAL A 316 -8.04 -13.76 13.98
N LYS A 317 -7.30 -13.22 13.00
CA LYS A 317 -7.71 -13.23 11.60
C LYS A 317 -6.89 -14.27 10.84
N PHE A 318 -7.57 -15.20 10.19
CA PHE A 318 -6.98 -16.11 9.21
C PHE A 318 -7.18 -15.49 7.84
N TYR A 319 -6.18 -15.53 6.97
CA TYR A 319 -6.29 -14.93 5.65
C TYR A 319 -5.51 -15.68 4.58
N ASN A 320 -5.91 -15.45 3.34
CA ASN A 320 -5.21 -15.81 2.13
C ASN A 320 -5.33 -14.67 1.11
N ASP A 321 -4.21 -14.34 0.51
CA ASP A 321 -3.93 -13.08 -0.16
C ASP A 321 -3.23 -13.39 -1.50
N TYR A 322 -4.01 -13.49 -2.57
CA TYR A 322 -3.52 -13.91 -3.88
C TYR A 322 -3.48 -12.75 -4.87
N SER A 323 -2.38 -12.66 -5.62
CA SER A 323 -2.23 -11.74 -6.73
C SER A 323 -1.51 -12.36 -7.92
N ILE A 324 -1.89 -11.91 -9.12
CA ILE A 324 -1.28 -12.29 -10.39
C ILE A 324 -1.03 -11.05 -11.24
N LEU A 325 0.14 -10.96 -11.88
CA LEU A 325 0.46 -10.01 -12.94
C LEU A 325 0.58 -10.77 -14.26
N MET A 326 -0.39 -10.53 -15.13
CA MET A 326 -0.42 -10.95 -16.53
C MET A 326 0.22 -9.84 -17.37
N LYS A 327 1.28 -10.16 -18.11
CA LYS A 327 2.02 -9.19 -18.91
C LYS A 327 1.41 -9.14 -20.31
N ASP A 328 1.39 -7.97 -20.95
CA ASP A 328 0.85 -7.87 -22.33
C ASP A 328 1.69 -8.67 -23.33
N ARG A 329 3.00 -8.70 -23.11
CA ARG A 329 3.97 -9.55 -23.83
C ARG A 329 3.63 -11.03 -23.65
N SER A 330 3.13 -11.66 -24.71
CA SER A 330 2.74 -13.09 -24.71
C SER A 330 3.89 -14.07 -24.53
N ASP A 331 5.13 -13.64 -24.79
CA ASP A 331 6.35 -14.41 -24.58
C ASP A 331 6.92 -14.25 -23.16
N TRP A 332 6.33 -13.41 -22.32
CA TRP A 332 6.74 -13.21 -20.93
C TRP A 332 5.83 -13.97 -19.98
N ALA A 333 6.41 -14.76 -19.07
CA ALA A 333 5.63 -15.55 -18.13
C ALA A 333 4.98 -14.69 -17.05
N ASP A 334 3.76 -15.02 -16.65
CA ASP A 334 3.04 -14.34 -15.56
C ASP A 334 3.79 -14.40 -14.22
N SER A 335 3.54 -13.39 -13.37
CA SER A 335 4.00 -13.39 -11.98
C SER A 335 2.85 -13.71 -11.05
N GLN A 336 3.05 -14.59 -10.09
CA GLN A 336 1.99 -14.99 -9.15
C GLN A 336 2.54 -15.02 -7.74
N MET A 337 1.74 -14.54 -6.79
CA MET A 337 2.08 -14.53 -5.37
C MET A 337 0.84 -14.89 -4.56
N ASP A 338 1.00 -15.82 -3.63
CA ASP A 338 0.00 -16.19 -2.65
C ASP A 338 0.60 -16.08 -1.25
N THR A 339 -0.09 -15.36 -0.37
CA THR A 339 0.32 -15.23 1.03
C THR A 339 -0.80 -15.70 1.94
N PHE A 340 -0.53 -16.67 2.80
CA PHE A 340 -1.51 -17.17 3.77
C PHE A 340 -0.96 -17.02 5.18
N GLY A 341 -1.83 -16.77 6.14
CA GLY A 341 -1.35 -16.56 7.49
C GLY A 341 -2.41 -16.28 8.52
N VAL A 342 -1.90 -15.91 9.69
CA VAL A 342 -2.67 -15.57 10.86
C VAL A 342 -2.19 -14.23 11.43
N GLN A 343 -3.12 -13.33 11.69
CA GLN A 343 -2.88 -12.08 12.40
C GLN A 343 -3.49 -12.19 13.79
N PHE A 344 -2.69 -11.91 14.82
CA PHE A 344 -3.11 -11.86 16.21
C PHE A 344 -3.26 -10.42 16.64
N ASN A 345 -4.49 -10.00 16.95
CA ASN A 345 -4.77 -8.69 17.50
C ASN A 345 -4.73 -8.77 19.04
N ALA A 346 -3.60 -8.40 19.62
CA ALA A 346 -3.32 -8.50 21.04
C ALA A 346 -2.71 -7.21 21.62
N MET A 347 -3.35 -6.07 21.35
CA MET A 347 -2.84 -4.73 21.70
C MET A 347 -2.21 -4.69 23.11
N PRO A 348 -1.01 -4.09 23.27
CA PRO A 348 -0.29 -3.29 22.26
C PRO A 348 0.42 -4.11 21.17
N PHE A 349 0.40 -5.44 21.24
CA PHE A 349 1.05 -6.29 20.24
C PHE A 349 0.14 -6.61 19.06
N LEU A 350 0.66 -6.41 17.85
CA LEU A 350 0.07 -6.88 16.61
C LEU A 350 1.07 -7.79 15.93
N ILE A 351 0.69 -9.05 15.72
CA ILE A 351 1.61 -10.10 15.27
C ILE A 351 1.06 -10.73 13.99
N TRP A 352 1.90 -10.87 12.97
CA TRP A 352 1.62 -11.67 11.79
C TRP A 352 2.51 -12.90 11.77
N VAL A 353 1.93 -14.04 11.41
CA VAL A 353 2.64 -15.26 11.05
C VAL A 353 2.14 -15.64 9.66
N ASP A 354 2.96 -15.43 8.64
CA ASP A 354 2.59 -15.62 7.24
C ASP A 354 3.59 -16.47 6.46
N GLY A 355 3.05 -17.29 5.57
CA GLY A 355 3.78 -18.02 4.54
C GLY A 355 3.48 -17.40 3.19
N SER A 356 4.52 -17.01 2.46
CA SER A 356 4.44 -16.44 1.11
C SER A 356 5.02 -17.41 0.10
N VAL A 357 4.26 -17.76 -0.94
CA VAL A 357 4.70 -18.56 -2.07
C VAL A 357 4.53 -17.76 -3.35
N GLY A 358 5.51 -17.78 -4.24
CA GLY A 358 5.38 -17.05 -5.50
C GLY A 358 6.30 -17.53 -6.59
N LYS A 359 5.91 -17.23 -7.82
CA LYS A 359 6.58 -17.58 -9.06
C LYS A 359 6.77 -16.30 -9.87
N ASN A 360 7.99 -16.07 -10.35
CA ASN A 360 8.35 -14.86 -11.09
C ASN A 360 8.06 -13.56 -10.30
N VAL A 361 8.40 -13.52 -9.01
CA VAL A 361 8.13 -12.41 -8.09
C VAL A 361 9.45 -11.98 -7.45
N ASN A 362 9.93 -10.77 -7.78
CA ASN A 362 11.29 -10.34 -7.41
C ASN A 362 11.58 -10.42 -5.90
N VAL A 363 10.59 -10.10 -5.05
CA VAL A 363 10.75 -10.12 -3.59
C VAL A 363 10.92 -11.53 -3.00
N LEU A 364 10.56 -12.57 -3.76
CA LEU A 364 10.76 -13.98 -3.41
C LEU A 364 11.84 -14.59 -4.31
N GLY A 365 13.02 -14.88 -3.77
CA GLY A 365 14.19 -15.35 -4.53
C GLY A 365 15.24 -14.29 -4.83
N GLY A 366 15.00 -13.03 -4.45
CA GLY A 366 15.99 -11.95 -4.49
C GLY A 366 16.57 -11.68 -5.87
N ALA A 367 17.87 -11.37 -5.95
CA ALA A 367 18.55 -11.01 -7.20
C ALA A 367 18.43 -12.08 -8.31
N LYS A 368 18.37 -13.36 -7.91
CA LYS A 368 18.18 -14.51 -8.82
C LYS A 368 16.78 -14.60 -9.41
N ASN A 369 15.82 -13.80 -8.92
CA ASN A 369 14.48 -13.66 -9.49
C ASN A 369 14.21 -12.24 -10.03
N SER A 370 15.25 -11.45 -10.30
CA SER A 370 15.17 -10.01 -10.64
C SER A 370 14.34 -9.68 -11.90
N THR A 371 14.12 -10.65 -12.78
CA THR A 371 13.34 -10.46 -14.03
C THR A 371 11.91 -10.98 -13.91
N GLY A 372 11.46 -11.35 -12.71
CA GLY A 372 10.14 -11.94 -12.48
C GLY A 372 8.99 -11.07 -12.98
N TYR A 373 9.05 -9.76 -12.76
CA TYR A 373 8.03 -8.81 -13.26
C TYR A 373 8.19 -8.42 -14.75
N THR A 374 9.14 -9.02 -15.48
CA THR A 374 9.36 -8.82 -16.92
C THR A 374 9.46 -10.17 -17.64
N SER A 375 10.61 -10.49 -18.23
CA SER A 375 10.80 -11.65 -19.11
C SER A 375 10.87 -13.00 -18.39
N ALA A 376 11.07 -13.02 -17.06
CA ALA A 376 11.29 -14.24 -16.29
C ALA A 376 12.39 -15.14 -16.92
N ASN A 377 13.60 -14.61 -17.04
CA ASN A 377 14.78 -15.28 -17.60
C ASN A 377 16.01 -15.28 -16.66
N SER A 378 15.83 -15.02 -15.37
CA SER A 378 16.88 -15.14 -14.34
C SER A 378 16.93 -16.56 -13.76
N ASP A 379 17.95 -16.87 -12.98
CA ASP A 379 18.21 -18.22 -12.42
C ASP A 379 16.99 -18.89 -11.76
N TYR A 380 16.15 -18.11 -11.06
CA TYR A 380 14.97 -18.59 -10.36
C TYR A 380 13.66 -18.31 -11.09
N SER A 381 13.73 -17.90 -12.35
CA SER A 381 12.54 -17.73 -13.16
C SER A 381 11.85 -19.06 -13.40
N ASN A 382 10.53 -19.02 -13.36
CA ASN A 382 9.61 -20.15 -13.41
C ASN A 382 9.69 -21.14 -12.24
N ASP A 383 10.54 -20.89 -11.25
CA ASP A 383 10.53 -21.60 -9.98
C ASP A 383 9.53 -20.99 -9.01
N TRP A 384 8.92 -21.85 -8.19
CA TRP A 384 8.22 -21.42 -6.99
C TRP A 384 9.21 -21.21 -5.85
N LYS A 385 9.17 -20.02 -5.24
CA LYS A 385 9.92 -19.69 -4.03
C LYS A 385 8.98 -19.50 -2.86
N PHE A 386 9.47 -19.80 -1.66
CA PHE A 386 8.66 -19.82 -0.45
C PHE A 386 9.41 -19.15 0.71
N ARG A 387 8.71 -18.32 1.49
CA ARG A 387 9.20 -17.65 2.69
C ARG A 387 8.20 -17.84 3.83
N TRP A 388 8.67 -18.21 5.01
CA TRP A 388 7.98 -17.92 6.27
C TRP A 388 8.41 -16.56 6.80
N ASN A 389 7.46 -15.80 7.31
CA ASN A 389 7.68 -14.51 7.96
C ASN A 389 6.87 -14.44 9.28
N ILE A 390 7.51 -13.98 10.34
CA ILE A 390 6.86 -13.64 11.61
C ILE A 390 7.17 -12.18 11.90
N ASN A 391 6.16 -11.32 11.78
CA ASN A 391 6.26 -9.91 12.15
C ASN A 391 5.68 -9.71 13.55
N ILE A 392 6.44 -9.11 14.45
CA ILE A 392 5.99 -8.75 15.80
C ILE A 392 6.09 -7.24 15.92
N GLY A 393 4.94 -6.59 16.11
CA GLY A 393 4.85 -5.14 16.31
C GLY A 393 4.35 -4.76 17.69
N TYR A 394 5.05 -3.86 18.37
CA TYR A 394 4.54 -3.14 19.53
C TYR A 394 4.01 -1.78 19.07
N ASN A 395 2.74 -1.50 19.34
CA ASN A 395 2.04 -0.28 18.96
C ASN A 395 1.83 0.59 20.21
N PHE A 396 2.00 1.91 20.05
CA PHE A 396 1.88 2.89 21.13
C PHE A 396 1.22 4.17 20.63
#